data_AF-A0A810QHC4-F1
#
_entry.id   AF-A0A810QHC4-F1
#
_cell.length_a   1.000
_cell.length_b   1.000
_cell.length_c   1.000
_cell.angle_alpha   90.00
_cell.angle_beta   90.00
_cell.angle_gamma   90.00
#
_symmetry.space_group_name_H-M   'P 1'
#
loop_
_entity.id
_entity.type
_entity.pdbx_description
1 polymer ?
#
loop_
_entity_poly.entity_id
_entity_poly.type
_entity_poly.pdbx_seq_one_letter_code
_entity_poly.pdbx_strand_id
1 'polypeptide(L)' 'MNIGDKLRRPLELDTTYWGSTDGRLYPCEVVYIHPKGRYYTVEFDFHGTKIRQSFQAGFD' A
#
# COMPACT_ATOMS: atom_id res chain seq x y z
N MET A 1 -3.16 12.77 4.12
CA MET A 1 -2.53 11.48 4.41
C MET A 1 -1.48 11.70 5.47
N ASN A 2 -1.62 11.05 6.63
CA ASN A 2 -0.70 11.14 7.76
C ASN A 2 -0.13 9.76 8.10
N ILE A 3 0.96 9.71 8.86
CA ILE A 3 1.45 8.44 9.41
C ILE A 3 0.40 7.91 10.40
N GLY A 4 0.05 6.64 10.30
CA GLY A 4 -1.03 5.99 11.06
C GLY A 4 -2.41 6.02 10.38
N ASP A 5 -2.54 6.69 9.21
CA ASP A 5 -3.79 6.63 8.45
C ASP A 5 -4.08 5.19 8.01
N LYS A 6 -5.35 4.77 8.13
CA LYS A 6 -5.82 3.46 7.65
C LYS A 6 -6.38 3.62 6.25
N LEU A 7 -5.72 3.02 5.27
CA LEU A 7 -6.11 3.03 3.88
C LEU A 7 -6.49 1.63 3.41
N ARG A 8 -7.02 1.55 2.19
CA ARG A 8 -7.15 0.29 1.46
C ARG A 8 -6.44 0.43 0.13
N ARG A 9 -5.43 -0.40 -0.11
CA ARG A 9 -4.62 -0.35 -1.34
C ARG A 9 -4.47 -1.74 -1.95
N PRO A 10 -4.26 -1.82 -3.28
CA PRO A 10 -3.95 -3.09 -3.90
C PRO A 10 -2.59 -3.56 -3.38
N LEU A 11 -2.51 -4.80 -2.92
CA LEU A 11 -1.25 -5.42 -2.55
C LEU A 11 -0.65 -6.02 -3.82
N GLU A 12 0.47 -5.48 -4.33
CA GLU A 12 1.05 -6.02 -5.58
C GLU A 12 1.47 -7.49 -5.46
N LEU A 13 1.68 -8.00 -4.25
CA LEU A 13 1.97 -9.42 -4.02
C LEU A 13 0.80 -10.35 -4.42
N ASP A 14 -0.42 -9.80 -4.45
CA ASP A 14 -1.65 -10.47 -4.90
C ASP A 14 -1.90 -10.26 -6.41
N THR A 15 -0.90 -9.76 -7.15
CA THR A 15 -0.98 -9.75 -8.62
C THR A 15 -0.75 -11.16 -9.12
N THR A 16 -1.83 -11.78 -9.60
CA THR A 16 -1.69 -12.98 -10.42
C THR A 16 -0.85 -12.66 -11.66
N TYR A 17 -0.16 -13.69 -12.18
CA TYR A 17 0.83 -13.68 -13.29
C TYR A 17 0.42 -12.96 -14.60
N TRP A 18 -0.77 -12.37 -14.66
CA TRP A 18 -1.40 -11.68 -15.79
C TRP A 18 -1.74 -10.21 -15.52
N GLY A 19 -1.08 -9.58 -14.53
CA GLY A 19 -1.21 -8.12 -14.30
C GLY A 19 -2.61 -7.64 -13.89
N SER A 20 -3.50 -8.58 -13.57
CA SER A 20 -4.82 -8.28 -13.03
C SER A 20 -4.74 -8.43 -11.51
N THR A 21 -4.62 -7.31 -10.81
CA THR A 21 -5.03 -7.25 -9.41
C THR A 21 -6.51 -7.67 -9.38
N ASP A 22 -6.94 -8.54 -8.46
CA ASP A 22 -8.36 -8.93 -8.30
C ASP A 22 -9.28 -7.74 -7.93
N GLY A 23 -8.79 -6.50 -8.04
CA GLY A 23 -9.42 -5.29 -7.51
C GLY A 23 -9.48 -5.28 -5.97
N ARG A 24 -8.93 -6.32 -5.31
CA ARG A 24 -8.94 -6.43 -3.85
C ARG A 24 -8.06 -5.36 -3.23
N LEU A 25 -8.73 -4.50 -2.46
CA LEU A 25 -8.06 -3.51 -1.64
C LEU A 25 -7.91 -4.07 -0.24
N TYR A 26 -6.67 -4.27 0.17
CA TYR A 26 -6.34 -4.78 1.49
C TYR A 26 -6.20 -3.61 2.47
N PRO A 27 -6.69 -3.75 3.72
CA PRO A 27 -6.47 -2.74 4.74
C PRO A 27 -4.98 -2.59 5.02
N CYS A 28 -4.50 -1.35 5.03
CA CYS A 28 -3.11 -1.01 5.31
C CYS A 28 -3.00 0.26 6.14
N GLU A 29 -1.88 0.39 6.84
CA GLU A 29 -1.56 1.55 7.66
C GLU A 29 -0.37 2.29 7.09
N VAL A 30 -0.44 3.62 7.01
CA VAL A 30 0.68 4.44 6.55
C VAL A 30 1.78 4.46 7.60
N VAL A 31 2.93 3.87 7.29
CA VAL A 31 4.07 3.83 8.21
C VAL A 31 5.14 4.85 7.87
N TYR A 32 5.14 5.38 6.65
CA TYR A 32 6.10 6.38 6.21
C TYR A 32 5.52 7.28 5.12
N ILE A 33 5.88 8.55 5.18
CA ILE A 33 5.59 9.53 4.14
C ILE A 33 6.90 10.21 3.78
N HIS A 34 7.27 10.19 2.51
CA HIS A 34 8.49 10.87 2.07
C HIS A 34 8.34 12.38 2.29
N PRO A 35 9.34 13.08 2.88
CA PRO A 35 9.21 14.50 3.25
C PRO A 35 8.98 15.43 2.06
N LYS A 36 9.38 15.01 0.85
CA LYS A 36 9.10 15.72 -0.42
C LYS A 36 7.81 15.28 -1.12
N GLY A 37 6.97 14.48 -0.46
CA GLY A 37 5.69 14.00 -1.01
C GLY A 37 5.82 13.17 -2.29
N ARG A 38 6.94 12.44 -2.48
CA ARG A 38 7.19 11.65 -3.69
C ARG A 38 6.58 10.26 -3.64
N TYR A 39 6.59 9.66 -2.46
CA TYR A 39 6.02 8.35 -2.19
C TYR A 39 5.65 8.25 -0.71
N TYR A 40 4.84 7.26 -0.40
CA TYR A 40 4.54 6.86 0.96
C TYR A 40 4.65 5.35 1.06
N THR A 41 4.93 4.84 2.25
CA THR A 41 4.97 3.40 2.51
C THR A 41 3.82 3.05 3.44
N VAL A 42 3.12 1.97 3.10
CA VAL A 42 2.08 1.39 3.94
C VAL A 42 2.49 0.00 4.38
N GLU A 43 2.02 -0.41 5.54
CA GLU A 43 2.14 -1.76 6.08
C GLU A 43 0.77 -2.44 5.98
N PHE A 44 0.74 -3.59 5.32
CA PHE A 44 -0.40 -4.49 5.23
C PHE A 44 -0.26 -5.59 6.28
N ASP A 45 -1.38 -5.99 6.87
CA ASP A 45 -1.48 -7.25 7.59
C ASP A 45 -2.10 -8.30 6.67
N PHE A 46 -1.30 -9.28 6.23
CA PHE A 46 -1.73 -10.35 5.34
C PHE A 46 -1.47 -11.69 6.02
N HIS A 47 -2.54 -12.31 6.55
CA HIS A 47 -2.47 -13.61 7.25
C HIS A 47 -1.39 -13.67 8.35
N GLY A 48 -1.24 -12.59 9.14
CA GLY A 48 -0.22 -12.49 10.19
C GLY A 48 1.19 -12.17 9.70
N THR A 49 1.37 -11.94 8.39
CA THR A 49 2.60 -11.40 7.81
C THR A 49 2.44 -9.90 7.56
N LYS A 50 3.38 -9.11 8.08
CA LYS A 50 3.44 -7.67 7.83
C LYS A 50 4.18 -7.42 6.53
N ILE A 51 3.47 -6.94 5.51
CA ILE A 51 4.06 -6.62 4.21
C ILE A 51 4.14 -5.11 4.07
N ARG A 52 5.31 -4.58 3.70
CA ARG A 52 5.49 -3.14 3.47
C ARG A 52 5.59 -2.87 1.98
N GLN A 53 4.80 -1.92 1.49
CA GLN A 53 4.81 -1.50 0.10
C GLN A 53 4.85 0.01 0.00
N SER A 54 5.68 0.49 -0.92
CA SER A 54 5.80 1.90 -1.22
C SER A 54 4.97 2.23 -2.45
N PHE A 55 4.12 3.24 -2.33
CA PHE A 55 3.31 3.76 -3.42
C PHE A 55 3.78 5.17 -3.76
N GLN A 56 3.82 5.47 -5.05
CA GLN A 56 4.11 6.81 -5.52
C GLN A 56 2.97 7.76 -5.10
N ALA A 57 3.34 8.89 -4.51
CA ALA A 57 2.39 9.92 -4.12
C ALA A 57 2.23 10.86 -5.32
N GLY A 58 0.99 11.05 -5.80
CA GLY A 58 0.68 12.06 -6.81
C GLY A 58 0.42 11.58 -8.25
N PHE A 59 -0.24 10.44 -8.45
CA PHE A 59 -1.06 10.27 -9.66
C PHE A 59 -2.53 10.40 -9.26
N ASP A 60 -3.08 11.58 -9.53
CA ASP A 60 -4.51 11.84 -9.71
C ASP A 60 -4.90 11.35 -11.11
#